data_AF-A0A8H6UDN2-F1
#
_entry.id   AF-A0A8H6UDN2-F1
#
_cell.length_a   1.000
_cell.length_b   1.000
_cell.length_c   1.000
_cell.angle_alpha   90.00
_cell.angle_beta   90.00
_cell.angle_gamma   90.00
#
_symmetry.space_group_name_H-M   'P 1'
#
loop_
_entity.id
_entity.type
_entity.pdbx_description
1 polymer ?
#
loop_
_entity_poly.entity_id
_entity_poly.type
_entity_poly.pdbx_seq_one_letter_code
_entity_poly.pdbx_strand_id
1 'polypeptide(L)'
;MPRAIPRLFSRAPLCCELRMIRRQTRDNSKGNGNRWFYSCGECGHMVFDDWEGIRDGNPLCECKEISRGQKERGRDYVFRCARGECEYRSEDEEDEEDEEDKEDD
;
A
#
# COMPACT_ATOMS: atom_id res chain seq x y z
N MET A 1 5.75 0.26 29.69
CA MET A 1 6.05 -0.63 28.54
C MET A 1 5.94 0.19 27.27
N PRO A 2 7.01 0.41 26.48
CA PRO A 2 6.83 1.00 25.16
C PRO A 2 5.93 0.08 24.33
N ARG A 3 4.87 0.62 23.72
CA ARG A 3 4.02 -0.15 22.79
C ARG A 3 4.89 -0.57 21.61
N ALA A 4 4.83 -1.86 21.24
CA ALA A 4 5.49 -2.34 20.04
C ALA A 4 4.92 -1.58 18.83
N ILE A 5 5.81 -1.08 17.96
CA ILE A 5 5.40 -0.47 16.70
C ILE A 5 4.72 -1.57 15.87
N PRO A 6 3.46 -1.40 15.43
CA PRO A 6 2.79 -2.39 14.59
C PRO A 6 3.60 -2.68 13.32
N ARG A 7 3.68 -3.96 12.95
CA ARG A 7 4.42 -4.44 11.77
C ARG A 7 3.48 -5.27 10.93
N LEU A 8 3.56 -5.12 9.62
CA LEU A 8 2.83 -5.97 8.68
C LEU A 8 3.53 -7.32 8.56
N PHE A 9 4.86 -7.32 8.55
CA PHE A 9 5.65 -8.52 8.37
C PHE A 9 6.12 -9.10 9.72
N SER A 10 5.86 -10.39 9.93
CA SER A 10 6.39 -11.14 11.07
C SER A 10 7.90 -11.37 10.98
N ARG A 11 8.46 -11.35 9.77
CA ARG A 11 9.89 -11.51 9.45
C ARG A 11 10.27 -10.61 8.29
N ALA A 12 11.55 -10.26 8.18
CA ALA A 12 12.04 -9.51 7.01
C ALA A 12 11.73 -10.29 5.71
N PRO A 13 11.05 -9.67 4.73
CA PRO A 13 10.80 -10.29 3.43
C PRO A 13 12.11 -10.50 2.67
N LEU A 14 12.05 -11.42 1.70
CA LEU A 14 13.16 -11.70 0.79
C LEU A 14 12.98 -10.94 -0.52
N CYS A 15 14.08 -10.44 -1.07
CA CYS A 15 14.17 -9.88 -2.41
C CYS A 15 15.58 -10.15 -2.96
N CYS A 16 15.69 -10.56 -4.22
CA CYS A 16 16.97 -10.99 -4.80
C CYS A 16 17.69 -12.03 -3.93
N GLU A 17 16.94 -13.00 -3.37
CA GLU A 17 17.41 -14.06 -2.47
C GLU A 17 17.99 -13.58 -1.13
N LEU A 18 17.96 -12.27 -0.86
CA LEU A 18 18.49 -11.65 0.35
C LEU A 18 17.38 -11.09 1.23
N ARG A 19 17.62 -11.07 2.55
CA ARG A 19 16.71 -10.40 3.49
C ARG A 19 16.78 -8.90 3.28
N MET A 20 15.62 -8.29 3.09
CA MET A 20 15.51 -6.84 2.95
C MET A 20 15.85 -6.12 4.26
N ILE A 21 16.35 -4.91 4.16
CA ILE A 21 16.75 -4.08 5.31
C ILE A 21 15.59 -3.19 5.71
N ARG A 22 15.22 -3.19 7.00
CA ARG A 22 14.17 -2.31 7.53
C ARG A 22 14.70 -0.91 7.77
N ARG A 23 13.98 0.09 7.28
CA ARG A 23 14.30 1.52 7.39
C ARG A 23 13.03 2.30 7.70
N GLN A 24 13.20 3.55 8.08
CA GLN A 24 12.10 4.48 8.29
C GLN A 24 12.26 5.64 7.31
N THR A 25 11.16 6.06 6.69
CA THR A 25 11.13 7.25 5.84
C THR A 25 11.45 8.48 6.69
N ARG A 26 12.32 9.34 6.16
CA ARG A 26 12.71 10.60 6.83
C ARG A 26 12.06 11.82 6.23
N ASP A 27 11.64 11.72 4.96
CA ASP A 27 10.99 12.78 4.22
C ASP A 27 9.47 12.63 4.28
N ASN A 28 8.76 13.75 4.45
CA ASN A 28 7.31 13.82 4.47
C ASN A 28 6.72 14.59 3.27
N SER A 29 7.53 14.97 2.27
CA SER A 29 7.07 15.70 1.06
C SER A 29 5.97 14.98 0.26
N LYS A 30 5.80 13.68 0.51
CA LYS A 30 4.79 12.80 -0.11
C LYS A 30 3.80 12.21 0.90
N GLY A 31 3.71 12.77 2.11
CA GLY A 31 2.80 12.28 3.16
C GLY A 31 3.19 10.95 3.80
N ASN A 32 4.41 10.45 3.53
CA ASN A 32 4.87 9.15 4.02
C ASN A 32 5.86 9.27 5.19
N GLY A 33 5.91 10.40 5.90
CA GLY A 33 6.90 10.63 6.96
C GLY A 33 6.77 9.64 8.11
N ASN A 34 7.92 9.18 8.64
CA ASN A 34 8.01 8.26 9.78
C ASN A 34 7.40 6.85 9.56
N ARG A 35 7.15 6.47 8.32
CA ARG A 35 6.66 5.13 7.95
C ARG A 35 7.79 4.12 7.85
N TRP A 36 7.56 2.92 8.36
CA TRP A 36 8.54 1.83 8.28
C TRP A 36 8.41 1.10 6.96
N PHE A 37 9.54 0.73 6.37
CA PHE A 37 9.58 -0.03 5.13
C PHE A 37 10.80 -0.95 5.08
N TYR A 38 10.73 -1.95 4.22
CA TYR A 38 11.84 -2.80 3.82
C TYR A 38 12.36 -2.34 2.46
N SER A 39 13.68 -2.28 2.30
CA SER A 39 14.33 -2.00 1.01
C SER A 39 15.30 -3.12 0.63
N CYS A 40 15.27 -3.52 -0.64
CA CYS A 40 16.29 -4.37 -1.24
C CYS A 40 17.54 -3.55 -1.55
N GLY A 41 18.72 -4.08 -1.20
CA GLY A 41 20.00 -3.45 -1.51
C GLY A 41 20.41 -3.57 -2.97
N GLU A 42 19.92 -4.61 -3.66
CA GLU A 42 20.33 -4.96 -5.03
C GLU A 42 19.50 -4.23 -6.09
N CYS A 43 18.17 -4.37 -6.04
CA CYS A 43 17.28 -3.85 -7.09
C CYS A 43 16.52 -2.58 -6.70
N GLY A 44 16.69 -2.09 -5.47
CA GLY A 44 15.99 -0.90 -4.96
C GLY A 44 14.49 -1.11 -4.69
N HIS A 45 13.94 -2.31 -4.87
CA HIS A 45 12.56 -2.62 -4.53
C HIS A 45 12.27 -2.32 -3.05
N MET A 46 11.07 -1.81 -2.75
CA MET A 46 10.67 -1.46 -1.40
C MET A 46 9.22 -1.84 -1.09
N VAL A 47 8.95 -2.17 0.18
CA VAL A 47 7.60 -2.46 0.68
C VAL A 47 7.39 -1.92 2.09
N PHE A 48 6.23 -1.31 2.37
CA PHE A 48 5.93 -0.73 3.68
C PHE A 48 5.60 -1.79 4.74
N ASP A 49 6.18 -1.65 5.94
CA ASP A 49 6.01 -2.51 7.12
C ASP A 49 5.11 -1.85 8.16
N ASP A 50 3.95 -1.38 7.71
CA ASP A 50 2.89 -0.78 8.53
C ASP A 50 1.51 -1.13 7.94
N TRP A 51 0.44 -0.67 8.60
CA TRP A 51 -0.94 -0.96 8.22
C TRP A 51 -1.64 0.19 7.49
N GLU A 52 -0.93 1.27 7.16
CA GLU A 52 -1.53 2.46 6.55
C GLU A 52 -2.03 2.18 5.13
N GLY A 53 -3.31 2.45 4.86
CA GLY A 53 -3.95 2.12 3.58
C GLY A 53 -4.41 0.67 3.44
N ILE A 54 -4.28 -0.14 4.50
CA ILE A 54 -4.88 -1.48 4.59
C ILE A 54 -6.19 -1.36 5.36
N ARG A 55 -7.31 -1.73 4.74
CA ARG A 55 -8.65 -1.69 5.34
C ARG A 55 -9.44 -2.94 4.96
N ASP A 56 -10.41 -3.30 5.80
CA ASP A 56 -11.41 -4.29 5.44
C ASP A 56 -12.19 -3.81 4.21
N GLY A 57 -12.31 -4.66 3.19
CA GLY A 57 -12.92 -4.31 1.90
C GLY A 57 -11.92 -4.00 0.78
N ASN A 58 -10.64 -3.80 1.09
CA ASN A 58 -9.62 -3.70 0.05
C ASN A 58 -9.64 -4.96 -0.84
N PRO A 59 -9.53 -4.84 -2.18
CA PRO A 59 -9.52 -6.00 -3.05
C PRO A 59 -8.30 -6.88 -2.77
N LEU A 60 -8.44 -8.19 -2.98
CA LEU A 60 -7.31 -9.11 -2.86
C LEU A 60 -6.37 -8.94 -4.05
N CYS A 61 -5.06 -9.02 -3.79
CA CYS A 61 -4.08 -9.10 -4.87
C CYS A 61 -4.02 -10.52 -5.48
N GLU A 62 -3.16 -10.72 -6.49
CA GLU A 62 -2.96 -12.02 -7.16
C GLU A 62 -2.47 -13.11 -6.19
N CYS A 63 -1.80 -12.74 -5.10
CA CYS A 63 -1.39 -13.67 -4.04
C CYS A 63 -2.56 -14.14 -3.16
N LYS A 64 -3.79 -13.63 -3.40
CA LYS A 64 -4.98 -13.80 -2.53
C LYS A 64 -4.79 -13.22 -1.13
N GLU A 65 -3.95 -12.19 -1.05
CA GLU A 65 -3.64 -11.46 0.18
C GLU A 65 -4.17 -10.02 0.09
N ILE A 66 -4.30 -9.34 1.22
CA ILE A 66 -4.86 -7.99 1.26
C ILE A 66 -3.99 -6.99 0.46
N SER A 67 -4.64 -6.12 -0.30
CA SER A 67 -3.98 -5.00 -0.96
C SER A 67 -3.85 -3.78 -0.03
N ARG A 68 -3.00 -2.83 -0.43
CA ARG A 68 -2.83 -1.53 0.22
C ARG A 68 -3.27 -0.45 -0.77
N GLY A 69 -4.26 0.33 -0.36
CA GLY A 69 -4.69 1.51 -1.08
C GLY A 69 -3.78 2.70 -0.82
N GLN A 70 -3.45 3.46 -1.86
CA GLN A 70 -2.59 4.64 -1.80
C GLN A 70 -3.06 5.69 -2.81
N LYS A 71 -2.91 6.97 -2.44
CA LYS A 71 -3.17 8.07 -3.37
C LYS A 71 -1.90 8.37 -4.17
N GLU A 72 -1.95 8.20 -5.49
CA GLU A 72 -0.86 8.58 -6.38
C GLU A 72 -1.07 10.02 -6.89
N ARG A 73 0.03 10.77 -7.14
CA ARG A 73 -0.10 12.16 -7.61
C ARG A 73 -0.76 12.17 -9.00
N GLY A 74 -1.91 12.85 -9.10
CA GLY A 74 -2.63 13.03 -10.36
C GLY A 74 -3.41 11.79 -10.82
N ARG A 75 -3.69 10.84 -9.92
CA ARG A 75 -4.54 9.67 -10.16
C ARG A 75 -5.49 9.46 -8.99
N ASP A 76 -6.52 8.69 -9.25
CA ASP A 76 -7.43 8.16 -8.23
C ASP A 76 -6.71 7.21 -7.28
N TYR A 77 -7.44 6.78 -6.27
CA TYR A 77 -6.94 5.86 -5.26
C TYR A 77 -6.55 4.54 -5.94
N VAL A 78 -5.34 4.03 -5.70
CA VAL A 78 -4.87 2.77 -6.31
C VAL A 78 -4.55 1.73 -5.25
N PHE A 79 -4.88 0.48 -5.53
CA PHE A 79 -4.55 -0.65 -4.69
C PHE A 79 -3.35 -1.42 -5.25
N ARG A 80 -2.40 -1.77 -4.40
CA ARG A 80 -1.25 -2.62 -4.74
C ARG A 80 -1.10 -3.75 -3.75
N CYS A 81 -0.40 -4.83 -4.12
CA CYS A 81 -0.07 -5.91 -3.18
C CYS A 81 0.60 -5.36 -1.91
N ALA A 82 -0.03 -5.51 -0.73
CA ALA A 82 0.50 -4.94 0.51
C ALA A 82 1.86 -5.56 0.90
N ARG A 83 2.11 -6.78 0.44
CA ARG A 83 3.34 -7.54 0.69
C ARG A 83 4.41 -7.36 -0.38
N GLY A 84 4.09 -6.74 -1.52
CA GLY A 84 5.02 -6.56 -2.64
C GLY A 84 5.43 -7.85 -3.36
N GLU A 85 4.66 -8.93 -3.20
CA GLU A 85 4.98 -10.26 -3.75
C GLU A 85 4.47 -10.47 -5.19
N CYS A 86 3.56 -9.62 -5.66
CA CYS A 86 3.06 -9.60 -7.04
C CYS A 86 2.89 -8.16 -7.55
N GLU A 87 2.70 -8.01 -8.85
CA GLU A 87 2.57 -6.71 -9.53
C GLU A 87 1.13 -6.16 -9.56
N TYR A 88 0.22 -6.78 -8.78
CA TYR A 88 -1.17 -6.38 -8.68
C TYR A 88 -1.32 -4.87 -8.53
N ARG A 89 -2.17 -4.31 -9.39
CA ARG A 89 -2.58 -2.90 -9.39
C ARG A 89 -4.04 -2.81 -9.83
N SER A 90 -4.88 -2.21 -9.00
CA SER A 90 -6.21 -1.76 -9.41
C SER A 90 -6.39 -0.27 -9.10
N GLU A 91 -7.21 0.39 -9.90
CA GLU A 91 -7.68 1.75 -9.67
C GLU A 91 -9.07 1.63 -9.04
N ASP A 92 -9.35 2.44 -8.02
CA ASP A 92 -10.72 2.66 -7.55
C ASP A 92 -11.35 3.56 -8.60
N GLU A 93 -12.11 2.97 -9.53
CA GLU A 93 -13.06 3.74 -10.32
C GLU A 93 -14.13 4.15 -9.30
N GLU A 94 -14.07 5.39 -8.81
CA GLU A 94 -15.23 5.97 -8.11
C GLU A 94 -16.36 5.89 -9.13
N ASP A 95 -17.30 4.95 -8.95
CA ASP A 95 -18.50 4.85 -9.76
C ASP A 95 -19.12 6.25 -9.78
N GLU A 96 -19.14 6.89 -10.96
CA GLU A 96 -19.93 8.08 -11.20
C GLU A 96 -21.40 7.66 -10.98
N GLU A 97 -21.92 7.84 -9.76
CA GLU A 97 -23.36 7.88 -9.54
C GLU A 97 -23.87 9.12 -10.30
N ASP A 98 -24.22 8.91 -11.57
CA ASP A 98 -24.97 9.85 -12.39
C ASP A 98 -26.20 10.30 -11.58
N GLU A 99 -26.20 11.56 -11.13
CA GLU A 99 -27.40 12.23 -10.64
C GLU A 99 -28.37 12.36 -11.83
N GLU A 100 -29.25 11.37 -12.02
CA GLU A 100 -30.48 11.54 -12.79
C GLU A 100 -31.40 12.50 -12.02
N ASP A 101 -31.14 13.80 -12.19
CA ASP A 101 -32.07 14.86 -11.82
C ASP A 101 -33.36 14.73 -12.64
N LYS A 102 -34.37 14.17 -11.97
CA LYS A 102 -35.82 14.29 -12.14
C LYS A 102 -36.32 15.09 -13.36
N GLU A 103 -37.07 14.39 -14.23
CA GLU A 103 -38.13 15.01 -15.04
C GLU A 103 -39.20 15.59 -14.09
N ASP A 104 -39.34 16.92 -14.08
CA ASP A 104 -40.55 17.58 -13.59
C ASP A 104 -41.46 17.90 -14.81
N ASP A 105 -42.71 17.46 -14.69
CA ASP A 105 -43.88 17.58 -15.60
C ASP A 105 -44.10 18.96 -16.27
#